data_AF-A0A151JTJ6-F1
#
_entry.id   AF-A0A151JTJ6-F1
#
_cell.length_a   1.000
_cell.length_b   1.000
_cell.length_c   1.000
_cell.angle_alpha   90.00
_cell.angle_beta   90.00
_cell.angle_gamma   90.00
#
_symmetry.space_group_name_H-M   'P 1'
#
loop_
_entity.id
_entity.type
_entity.pdbx_description
1 polymer ?
#
loop_
_entity_poly.entity_id
_entity_poly.type
_entity_poly.pdbx_seq_one_letter_code
_entity_poly.pdbx_strand_id
1 'polypeptide(L)'
;MSGRKNKNKLLERRSRHVLSKEQKYYRKRDDKDNKAAVNEQSINFPVAMWDMEHCDPKKCSGKKLARHGLIRILRLGARFSGLCLTPVGDKCVSPRDCDIVREYGCAVVDCSWARLDDTPFNRMKMSHPRILPFLVAANPINYGKPYQLSCVEAIAATLIITGFPNEAELYIGKFSWGHSFLELNSELLEKYTLCTSSEEIITAQETYLKKAWQEKLDRLTLPDFPENSTESEEEEEEKDTDTVLKVTEAI
;
A
#
# COMPACT_ATOMS: atom_id res chain seq x y z
N MET A 1 30.34 -33.61 55.89
CA MET A 1 31.44 -32.84 55.27
C MET A 1 31.07 -32.53 53.83
N SER A 2 31.18 -31.25 53.44
CA SER A 2 31.21 -30.65 52.09
C SER A 2 30.22 -31.16 51.02
N GLY A 3 29.26 -30.41 50.49
CA GLY A 3 29.26 -28.97 50.22
C GLY A 3 29.94 -28.66 48.88
N ARG A 4 29.22 -28.73 47.75
CA ARG A 4 29.58 -28.02 46.51
C ARG A 4 28.32 -27.47 45.84
N LYS A 5 28.06 -26.19 46.12
CA LYS A 5 27.07 -25.35 45.44
C LYS A 5 27.62 -24.99 44.05
N ASN A 6 26.87 -25.30 42.98
CA ASN A 6 27.17 -24.80 41.64
C ASN A 6 26.90 -23.29 41.58
N LYS A 7 27.97 -22.50 41.71
CA LYS A 7 27.98 -21.06 41.44
C LYS A 7 28.38 -20.86 39.98
N ASN A 8 27.42 -20.69 39.09
CA ASN A 8 27.61 -20.05 37.78
C ASN A 8 26.28 -19.48 37.29
N LYS A 9 25.81 -18.43 37.97
CA LYS A 9 24.78 -17.52 37.46
C LYS A 9 25.50 -16.24 37.04
N LEU A 10 26.25 -16.34 35.96
CA LEU A 10 26.91 -15.19 35.32
C LEU A 10 25.82 -14.30 34.72
N LEU A 11 25.87 -13.03 35.09
CA LEU A 11 24.96 -11.99 34.66
C LEU A 11 25.04 -11.81 33.13
N GLU A 12 24.09 -12.39 32.39
CA GLU A 12 23.72 -11.83 31.09
C GLU A 12 23.05 -10.47 31.35
N ARG A 13 23.89 -9.44 31.39
CA ARG A 13 23.45 -8.05 31.34
C ARG A 13 22.68 -7.87 30.04
N ARG A 14 21.33 -7.87 30.12
CA ARG A 14 20.46 -7.41 29.02
C ARG A 14 21.02 -6.09 28.50
N SER A 15 21.41 -6.07 27.22
CA SER A 15 21.82 -4.85 26.53
C SER A 15 20.69 -3.83 26.69
N ARG A 16 20.94 -2.76 27.46
CA ARG A 16 20.01 -1.64 27.53
C ARG A 16 20.07 -0.95 26.18
N HIS A 17 19.11 -1.24 25.32
CA HIS A 17 18.97 -0.54 24.05
C HIS A 17 18.59 0.92 24.33
N VAL A 18 19.60 1.79 24.36
CA VAL A 18 19.41 3.22 24.55
C VAL A 18 18.95 3.82 23.24
N LEU A 19 17.71 4.30 23.21
CA LEU A 19 17.16 4.94 22.02
C LEU A 19 18.00 6.17 21.65
N SER A 20 18.39 6.29 20.39
CA SER A 20 19.07 7.48 19.87
C SER A 20 18.18 8.73 20.03
N LYS A 21 18.78 9.93 20.00
CA LYS A 21 18.04 11.20 20.12
C LYS A 21 16.94 11.33 19.06
N GLU A 22 17.22 10.81 17.87
CA GLU A 22 16.30 10.73 16.74
C GLU A 22 15.18 9.69 16.99
N GLN A 23 15.50 8.52 17.56
CA GLN A 23 14.49 7.51 17.95
C GLN A 23 13.55 8.03 19.06
N LYS A 24 14.06 8.85 19.98
CA LYS A 24 13.23 9.54 20.98
C LYS A 24 12.30 10.56 20.33
N TYR A 25 12.75 11.26 19.29
CA TYR A 25 11.93 12.23 18.56
C TYR A 25 10.76 11.54 17.83
N TYR A 26 11.02 10.49 17.05
CA TYR A 26 9.97 9.74 16.35
C TYR A 26 8.97 9.09 17.31
N ARG A 27 9.46 8.47 18.39
CA ARG A 27 8.60 7.89 19.43
C ARG A 27 7.74 8.95 20.11
N LYS A 28 8.29 10.13 20.40
CA LYS A 28 7.55 11.23 21.05
C LYS A 28 6.51 11.85 20.10
N ARG A 29 6.72 11.78 18.78
CA ARG A 29 5.75 12.15 17.76
C ARG A 29 4.63 11.12 17.67
N ASP A 30 4.96 9.84 17.53
CA ASP A 30 3.99 8.73 17.54
C ASP A 30 3.15 8.72 18.85
N ASP A 31 3.76 8.97 20.01
CA ASP A 31 3.07 9.05 21.32
C ASP A 31 2.16 10.29 21.44
N LYS A 32 2.52 11.40 20.80
CA LYS A 32 1.71 12.63 20.77
C LYS A 32 0.50 12.47 19.85
N ASP A 33 0.69 11.81 18.71
CA ASP A 33 -0.37 11.50 17.74
C ASP A 33 -1.36 10.46 18.30
N ASN A 34 -0.89 9.47 19.07
CA ASN A 34 -1.73 8.49 19.78
C ASN A 34 -2.65 9.12 20.85
N LYS A 35 -2.25 10.24 21.46
CA LYS A 35 -3.00 10.86 22.56
C LYS A 35 -4.22 11.67 22.08
N ALA A 36 -4.35 11.90 20.77
CA ALA A 36 -5.39 12.73 20.18
C ALA A 36 -6.56 11.94 19.55
N ALA A 37 -6.49 10.60 19.47
CA ALA A 37 -7.54 9.80 18.85
C ALA A 37 -7.69 8.43 19.54
N VAL A 38 -8.48 8.38 20.61
CA VAL A 38 -9.01 7.12 21.15
C VAL A 38 -10.51 7.13 20.89
N ASN A 39 -10.90 6.72 19.69
CA ASN A 39 -12.21 6.13 19.46
C ASN A 39 -11.96 4.64 19.28
N GLU A 40 -12.33 3.84 20.28
CA GLU A 40 -12.13 2.39 20.34
C GLU A 40 -13.16 1.70 19.41
N GLN A 41 -13.04 1.92 18.10
CA GLN A 41 -13.75 1.11 17.12
C GLN A 41 -13.05 -0.25 17.04
N SER A 42 -13.73 -1.28 17.51
CA SER A 42 -13.25 -2.66 17.43
C SER A 42 -13.38 -3.18 16.00
N ILE A 43 -12.29 -3.69 15.44
CA ILE A 43 -12.31 -4.39 14.16
C ILE A 43 -12.89 -5.79 14.38
N ASN A 44 -13.90 -6.16 13.59
CA ASN A 44 -14.66 -7.40 13.79
C ASN A 44 -14.05 -8.64 13.09
N PHE A 45 -13.01 -8.47 12.29
CA PHE A 45 -12.33 -9.55 11.56
C PHE A 45 -10.81 -9.48 11.70
N PRO A 46 -10.09 -10.61 11.59
CA PRO A 46 -8.65 -10.62 11.78
C PRO A 46 -7.90 -10.02 10.60
N VAL A 47 -6.97 -9.11 10.86
CA VAL A 47 -6.00 -8.66 9.84
C VAL A 47 -4.63 -9.23 10.15
N ALA A 48 -3.94 -9.74 9.12
CA ALA A 48 -2.68 -10.44 9.30
C ALA A 48 -1.62 -10.08 8.25
N MET A 49 -0.35 -10.38 8.53
CA MET A 49 0.70 -10.25 7.53
C MET A 49 1.71 -11.39 7.62
N TRP A 50 2.21 -11.86 6.47
CA TRP A 50 3.49 -12.56 6.43
C TRP A 50 4.61 -11.54 6.36
N ASP A 51 5.56 -11.64 7.26
CA ASP A 51 6.65 -10.68 7.41
C ASP A 51 7.95 -11.31 6.93
N MET A 52 8.51 -10.73 5.87
CA MET A 52 9.73 -11.23 5.24
C MET A 52 11.01 -10.62 5.83
N GLU A 53 10.89 -9.65 6.75
CA GLU A 53 12.03 -8.94 7.34
C GLU A 53 12.98 -8.30 6.30
N HIS A 54 12.46 -8.00 5.10
CA HIS A 54 13.22 -7.34 4.02
C HIS A 54 13.28 -5.82 4.19
N CYS A 55 12.40 -5.24 5.01
CA CYS A 55 12.25 -3.81 5.20
C CYS A 55 12.88 -3.35 6.53
N ASP A 56 13.33 -2.09 6.60
CA ASP A 56 13.71 -1.46 7.88
C ASP A 56 12.49 -1.46 8.82
N PRO A 57 12.56 -2.12 10.00
CA PRO A 57 11.44 -2.21 10.94
C PRO A 57 10.86 -0.86 11.38
N LYS A 58 11.63 0.23 11.29
CA LYS A 58 11.19 1.58 11.65
C LYS A 58 10.34 2.23 10.57
N LYS A 59 10.59 1.89 9.31
CA LYS A 59 9.88 2.45 8.14
C LYS A 59 8.76 1.54 7.65
N CYS A 60 8.79 0.26 8.00
CA CYS A 60 7.77 -0.71 7.63
C CYS A 60 6.41 -0.35 8.25
N SER A 61 5.41 -0.12 7.38
CA SER A 61 4.04 0.14 7.80
C SER A 61 3.39 -1.08 8.44
N GLY A 62 3.67 -2.30 7.96
CA GLY A 62 3.21 -3.55 8.58
C GLY A 62 3.70 -3.73 10.02
N LYS A 63 5.00 -3.56 10.26
CA LYS A 63 5.59 -3.58 11.62
C LYS A 63 5.02 -2.46 12.50
N LYS A 64 4.72 -1.28 11.95
CA LYS A 64 4.03 -0.22 12.70
C LYS A 64 2.63 -0.67 13.13
N LEU A 65 1.82 -1.21 12.23
CA LEU A 65 0.50 -1.76 12.55
C LEU A 65 0.59 -2.86 13.63
N ALA A 66 1.61 -3.71 13.58
CA ALA A 66 1.81 -4.76 14.58
C ALA A 66 2.11 -4.19 15.97
N ARG A 67 2.87 -3.09 16.06
CA ARG A 67 3.11 -2.36 17.33
C ARG A 67 1.82 -1.76 17.91
N HIS A 68 0.87 -1.39 17.06
CA HIS A 68 -0.44 -0.89 17.47
C HIS A 68 -1.46 -2.01 17.75
N GLY A 69 -1.08 -3.28 17.62
CA GLY A 69 -1.99 -4.41 17.83
C GLY A 69 -3.07 -4.56 16.75
N LEU A 70 -2.92 -3.89 15.61
CA LEU A 70 -3.91 -3.89 14.53
C LEU A 70 -3.71 -5.04 13.53
N ILE A 71 -2.53 -5.67 13.52
CA ILE A 71 -2.23 -6.76 12.59
C ILE A 71 -1.49 -7.89 13.32
N ARG A 72 -1.83 -9.13 12.98
CA ARG A 72 -1.14 -10.33 13.47
C ARG A 72 -0.04 -10.75 12.51
N ILE A 73 1.17 -10.97 13.03
CA ILE A 73 2.29 -11.51 12.24
C ILE A 73 2.14 -13.02 12.11
N LEU A 74 2.14 -13.51 10.87
CA LEU A 74 2.08 -14.92 10.51
C LEU A 74 3.49 -15.46 10.25
N ARG A 75 3.74 -16.68 10.71
CA ARG A 75 4.96 -17.42 10.36
C ARG A 75 4.86 -17.95 8.94
N LEU A 76 6.00 -18.11 8.26
CA LEU A 76 6.06 -18.85 7.00
C LEU A 76 5.49 -20.27 7.18
N GLY A 77 4.62 -20.69 6.26
CA GLY A 77 3.88 -21.96 6.34
C GLY A 77 2.55 -21.89 7.09
N ALA A 78 2.28 -20.82 7.85
CA ALA A 78 0.98 -20.60 8.46
C ALA A 78 -0.08 -20.33 7.38
N ARG A 79 -1.27 -20.90 7.57
CA ARG A 79 -2.42 -20.66 6.71
C ARG A 79 -3.20 -19.43 7.17
N PHE A 80 -3.65 -18.64 6.20
CA PHE A 80 -4.66 -17.62 6.42
C PHE A 80 -5.91 -17.97 5.60
N SER A 81 -7.06 -17.99 6.26
CA SER A 81 -8.33 -18.40 5.65
C SER A 81 -8.99 -17.29 4.84
N GLY A 82 -8.69 -16.02 5.15
CA GLY A 82 -9.30 -14.88 4.48
C GLY A 82 -8.61 -14.47 3.19
N LEU A 83 -8.93 -13.25 2.75
CA LEU A 83 -8.42 -12.65 1.52
C LEU A 83 -6.94 -12.31 1.66
N CYS A 84 -6.11 -12.78 0.73
CA CYS A 84 -4.66 -12.61 0.79
C CYS A 84 -4.17 -11.75 -0.36
N LEU A 85 -3.65 -10.56 -0.07
CA LEU A 85 -3.06 -9.67 -1.08
C LEU A 85 -1.68 -10.16 -1.47
N THR A 86 -1.51 -10.48 -2.75
CA THR A 86 -0.27 -11.03 -3.27
C THR A 86 -0.14 -10.79 -4.77
N PRO A 87 1.08 -10.54 -5.30
CA PRO A 87 1.29 -10.40 -6.74
C PRO A 87 1.02 -11.69 -7.53
N VAL A 88 0.96 -12.86 -6.87
CA VAL A 88 0.67 -14.15 -7.51
C VAL A 88 -0.85 -14.47 -7.56
N GLY A 89 -1.70 -13.51 -7.21
CA GLY A 89 -3.15 -13.68 -7.31
C GLY A 89 -3.60 -13.74 -8.78
N ASP A 90 -4.77 -14.33 -9.01
CA ASP A 90 -5.37 -14.45 -10.34
C ASP A 90 -6.51 -13.44 -10.56
N LYS A 91 -7.11 -12.96 -9.46
CA LYS A 91 -8.26 -12.06 -9.47
C LYS A 91 -7.96 -10.77 -8.73
N CYS A 92 -8.50 -9.66 -9.24
CA CYS A 92 -8.48 -8.40 -8.53
C CYS A 92 -9.43 -8.45 -7.32
N VAL A 93 -9.08 -7.73 -6.27
CA VAL A 93 -10.02 -7.43 -5.17
C VAL A 93 -11.25 -6.75 -5.74
N SER A 94 -12.43 -7.22 -5.35
CA SER A 94 -13.71 -6.66 -5.79
C SER A 94 -14.73 -6.67 -4.64
N PRO A 95 -15.86 -5.94 -4.76
CA PRO A 95 -16.89 -5.95 -3.72
C PRO A 95 -17.48 -7.34 -3.41
N ARG A 96 -17.37 -8.31 -4.34
CA ARG A 96 -17.71 -9.72 -4.11
C ARG A 96 -16.91 -10.40 -3.00
N ASP A 97 -15.74 -9.86 -2.66
CA ASP A 97 -14.91 -10.41 -1.59
C ASP A 97 -15.37 -9.95 -0.18
N CYS A 98 -16.44 -9.14 -0.09
CA CYS A 98 -16.98 -8.61 1.17
C CYS A 98 -17.25 -9.70 2.23
N ASP A 99 -17.88 -10.80 1.85
CA ASP A 99 -18.20 -11.88 2.80
C ASP A 99 -16.94 -12.58 3.31
N ILE A 100 -15.94 -12.77 2.43
CA ILE A 100 -14.64 -13.36 2.80
C ILE A 100 -13.93 -12.48 3.82
N VAL A 101 -13.90 -11.16 3.59
CA VAL A 101 -13.29 -10.20 4.52
C VAL A 101 -14.06 -10.14 5.83
N ARG A 102 -15.40 -10.14 5.79
CA ARG A 102 -16.23 -10.10 7.01
C ARG A 102 -16.00 -11.31 7.90
N GLU A 103 -15.95 -12.51 7.32
CA GLU A 103 -15.89 -13.77 8.07
C GLU A 103 -14.46 -14.14 8.47
N TYR A 104 -13.50 -13.94 7.55
CA TYR A 104 -12.13 -14.45 7.70
C TYR A 104 -11.05 -13.37 7.68
N GLY A 105 -11.41 -12.12 7.39
CA GLY A 105 -10.51 -10.98 7.34
C GLY A 105 -9.59 -10.95 6.12
N CYS A 106 -8.53 -10.15 6.21
CA CYS A 106 -7.56 -9.98 5.12
C CYS A 106 -6.10 -10.10 5.60
N ALA A 107 -5.22 -10.46 4.68
CA ALA A 107 -3.80 -10.58 4.93
C ALA A 107 -2.96 -9.97 3.81
N VAL A 108 -1.77 -9.49 4.17
CA VAL A 108 -0.78 -8.94 3.23
C VAL A 108 0.56 -9.65 3.33
N VAL A 109 1.38 -9.55 2.29
CA VAL A 109 2.78 -9.98 2.33
C VAL A 109 3.67 -8.75 2.48
N ASP A 110 4.31 -8.59 3.64
CA ASP A 110 5.25 -7.51 3.92
C ASP A 110 6.65 -7.89 3.42
N CYS A 111 6.96 -7.44 2.21
CA CYS A 111 8.26 -7.58 1.58
C CYS A 111 8.67 -6.26 0.91
N SER A 112 9.96 -6.05 0.72
CA SER A 112 10.43 -4.91 -0.07
C SER A 112 10.13 -5.14 -1.55
N TRP A 113 9.67 -4.11 -2.25
CA TRP A 113 9.47 -4.13 -3.71
C TRP A 113 10.71 -4.61 -4.50
N ALA A 114 11.91 -4.33 -4.00
CA ALA A 114 13.18 -4.76 -4.61
C ALA A 114 13.49 -6.27 -4.47
N ARG A 115 12.71 -7.02 -3.67
CA ARG A 115 12.94 -8.44 -3.36
C ARG A 115 11.68 -9.27 -3.53
N LEU A 116 10.81 -8.87 -4.46
CA LEU A 116 9.61 -9.65 -4.78
C LEU A 116 9.99 -11.03 -5.31
N ASP A 117 10.97 -11.11 -6.21
CA ASP A 117 11.40 -12.37 -6.83
C ASP A 117 12.01 -13.36 -5.80
N ASP A 118 12.63 -12.83 -4.74
CA ASP A 118 13.17 -13.62 -3.63
C ASP A 118 12.08 -14.10 -2.65
N THR A 119 10.85 -13.59 -2.76
CA THR A 119 9.81 -13.85 -1.76
C THR A 119 9.19 -15.23 -1.98
N PRO A 120 9.21 -16.13 -0.97
CA PRO A 120 8.77 -17.51 -1.13
C PRO A 120 7.25 -17.64 -1.05
N PHE A 121 6.53 -17.08 -2.04
CA PHE A 121 5.06 -17.11 -2.11
C PHE A 121 4.50 -18.55 -2.01
N ASN A 122 5.20 -19.53 -2.60
CA ASN A 122 4.83 -20.95 -2.55
C ASN A 122 4.78 -21.54 -1.14
N ARG A 123 5.46 -20.92 -0.16
CA ARG A 123 5.45 -21.36 1.25
C ARG A 123 4.34 -20.70 2.08
N MET A 124 3.63 -19.74 1.51
CA MET A 124 2.51 -19.05 2.16
C MET A 124 1.20 -19.76 1.78
N LYS A 125 0.47 -20.25 2.78
CA LYS A 125 -0.78 -20.99 2.53
C LYS A 125 -1.95 -20.00 2.48
N MET A 126 -2.27 -19.53 1.28
CA MET A 126 -3.35 -18.57 1.02
C MET A 126 -4.62 -19.30 0.57
N SER A 127 -5.79 -18.84 1.02
CA SER A 127 -7.09 -19.44 0.64
C SER A 127 -7.73 -18.68 -0.51
N HIS A 128 -7.67 -17.35 -0.45
CA HIS A 128 -8.26 -16.47 -1.46
C HIS A 128 -7.21 -15.43 -1.89
N PRO A 129 -6.22 -15.81 -2.72
CA PRO A 129 -5.23 -14.86 -3.22
C PRO A 129 -5.90 -13.83 -4.15
N ARG A 130 -5.54 -12.56 -4.00
CA ARG A 130 -6.03 -11.43 -4.80
C ARG A 130 -4.90 -10.45 -5.12
N ILE A 131 -5.00 -9.81 -6.27
CA ILE A 131 -4.19 -8.66 -6.65
C ILE A 131 -5.00 -7.38 -6.37
N LEU A 132 -4.34 -6.29 -6.00
CA LEU A 132 -5.00 -4.98 -5.92
C LEU A 132 -5.08 -4.34 -7.32
N PRO A 133 -6.20 -3.69 -7.66
CA PRO A 133 -6.29 -2.93 -8.89
C PRO A 133 -5.35 -1.71 -8.88
N PHE A 134 -5.20 -1.06 -10.04
CA PHE A 134 -4.40 0.14 -10.18
C PHE A 134 -4.79 1.20 -9.13
N LEU A 135 -3.79 1.61 -8.36
CA LEU A 135 -3.83 2.68 -7.39
C LEU A 135 -2.43 3.30 -7.31
N VAL A 136 -2.37 4.55 -6.87
CA VAL A 136 -1.15 5.32 -6.74
C VAL A 136 -0.76 5.46 -5.28
N ALA A 137 0.49 5.18 -4.97
CA ALA A 137 1.02 5.32 -3.62
C ALA A 137 1.06 6.79 -3.18
N ALA A 138 0.64 7.05 -1.94
CA ALA A 138 0.79 8.35 -1.27
C ALA A 138 1.80 8.27 -0.10
N ASN A 139 2.35 7.09 0.18
CA ASN A 139 3.38 6.95 1.20
C ASN A 139 4.67 7.72 0.85
N PRO A 140 5.43 8.23 1.85
CA PRO A 140 6.62 9.06 1.60
C PRO A 140 7.77 8.40 0.84
N ILE A 141 7.78 7.06 0.72
CA ILE A 141 8.86 6.32 0.06
C ILE A 141 8.58 6.18 -1.44
N ASN A 142 7.33 5.94 -1.82
CA ASN A 142 6.92 5.64 -3.19
C ASN A 142 5.84 6.60 -3.72
N TYR A 143 5.75 7.82 -3.17
CA TYR A 143 4.74 8.78 -3.58
C TYR A 143 4.66 8.95 -5.10
N GLY A 144 3.44 8.89 -5.64
CA GLY A 144 3.17 9.02 -7.07
C GLY A 144 3.48 7.78 -7.91
N LYS A 145 4.06 6.72 -7.33
CA LYS A 145 4.35 5.49 -8.07
C LYS A 145 3.12 4.60 -8.15
N PRO A 146 2.76 4.11 -9.34
CA PRO A 146 1.65 3.18 -9.50
C PRO A 146 2.00 1.81 -8.93
N TYR A 147 1.00 1.10 -8.39
CA TYR A 147 1.09 -0.25 -7.82
C TYR A 147 2.01 -0.43 -6.60
N GLN A 148 2.91 0.51 -6.31
CA GLN A 148 3.91 0.41 -5.25
C GLN A 148 3.38 0.84 -3.87
N LEU A 149 2.20 0.33 -3.52
CA LEU A 149 1.54 0.59 -2.26
C LEU A 149 2.34 0.03 -1.08
N SER A 150 2.21 0.68 0.07
CA SER A 150 2.66 0.13 1.35
C SER A 150 1.61 -0.84 1.92
N CYS A 151 1.99 -1.67 2.89
CA CYS A 151 1.08 -2.64 3.50
C CYS A 151 -0.20 -1.99 4.05
N VAL A 152 -0.12 -0.80 4.66
CA VAL A 152 -1.30 -0.11 5.19
C VAL A 152 -2.21 0.42 4.08
N GLU A 153 -1.65 0.96 2.99
CA GLU A 153 -2.44 1.41 1.84
C GLU A 153 -3.14 0.23 1.17
N ALA A 154 -2.44 -0.91 1.05
CA ALA A 154 -3.02 -2.13 0.50
C ALA A 154 -4.19 -2.67 1.33
N ILE A 155 -4.04 -2.67 2.67
CA ILE A 155 -5.13 -3.02 3.60
C ILE A 155 -6.28 -2.03 3.44
N ALA A 156 -6.01 -0.72 3.50
CA ALA A 156 -7.04 0.31 3.41
C ALA A 156 -7.83 0.24 2.10
N ALA A 157 -7.14 0.10 0.96
CA ALA A 157 -7.77 -0.08 -0.34
C ALA A 157 -8.68 -1.32 -0.37
N THR A 158 -8.19 -2.45 0.14
CA THR A 158 -8.96 -3.69 0.22
C THR A 158 -10.24 -3.51 1.03
N LEU A 159 -10.12 -2.88 2.20
CA LEU A 159 -11.26 -2.64 3.09
C LEU A 159 -12.28 -1.70 2.44
N ILE A 160 -11.84 -0.62 1.79
CA ILE A 160 -12.76 0.28 1.07
C ILE A 160 -13.48 -0.45 -0.06
N ILE A 161 -12.75 -1.14 -0.93
CA ILE A 161 -13.32 -1.87 -2.07
C ILE A 161 -14.31 -2.94 -1.59
N THR A 162 -14.06 -3.56 -0.44
CA THR A 162 -14.95 -4.60 0.11
C THR A 162 -16.04 -4.07 1.05
N GLY A 163 -16.21 -2.75 1.17
CA GLY A 163 -17.33 -2.15 1.89
C GLY A 163 -17.10 -1.88 3.39
N PHE A 164 -15.85 -1.77 3.82
CA PHE A 164 -15.42 -1.48 5.21
C PHE A 164 -14.62 -0.17 5.31
N PRO A 165 -15.18 0.99 4.91
CA PRO A 165 -14.44 2.26 4.87
C PRO A 165 -14.05 2.78 6.27
N ASN A 166 -14.87 2.54 7.28
CA ASN A 166 -14.59 2.97 8.66
C ASN A 166 -13.38 2.23 9.23
N GLU A 167 -13.30 0.92 8.99
CA GLU A 167 -12.15 0.11 9.35
C GLU A 167 -10.92 0.58 8.59
N ALA A 168 -11.05 0.85 7.28
CA ALA A 168 -9.94 1.39 6.47
C ALA A 168 -9.38 2.69 7.06
N GLU A 169 -10.25 3.61 7.47
CA GLU A 169 -9.87 4.87 8.11
C GLU A 169 -9.09 4.65 9.42
N LEU A 170 -9.49 3.65 10.22
CA LEU A 170 -8.78 3.29 11.45
C LEU A 170 -7.35 2.82 11.19
N TYR A 171 -7.10 2.06 10.12
CA TYR A 171 -5.75 1.62 9.74
C TYR A 171 -4.91 2.76 9.17
N ILE A 172 -5.42 3.44 8.14
CA ILE A 172 -4.67 4.46 7.41
C ILE A 172 -4.45 5.73 8.27
N GLY A 173 -5.39 6.04 9.16
CA GLY A 173 -5.33 7.16 10.10
C GLY A 173 -4.22 7.05 11.16
N LYS A 174 -3.55 5.90 11.31
CA LYS A 174 -2.32 5.78 12.13
C LYS A 174 -1.10 6.41 11.47
N PHE A 175 -1.24 6.89 10.23
CA PHE A 175 -0.20 7.50 9.43
C PHE A 175 -0.61 8.93 9.10
N SER A 176 0.25 9.90 9.42
CA SER A 176 -0.06 11.33 9.23
C SER A 176 -0.33 11.70 7.77
N TRP A 177 0.24 10.96 6.83
CA TRP A 177 0.04 11.11 5.38
C TRP A 177 -1.13 10.25 4.83
N GLY A 178 -1.81 9.50 5.70
CA GLY A 178 -2.81 8.52 5.29
C GLY A 178 -4.01 9.12 4.55
N HIS A 179 -4.44 10.32 4.94
CA HIS A 179 -5.51 11.07 4.25
C HIS A 179 -5.16 11.32 2.77
N SER A 180 -3.89 11.61 2.46
CA SER A 180 -3.43 11.85 1.09
C SER A 180 -3.60 10.62 0.20
N PHE A 181 -3.55 9.40 0.75
CA PHE A 181 -3.83 8.18 -0.03
C PHE A 181 -5.29 8.12 -0.49
N LEU A 182 -6.23 8.46 0.41
CA LEU A 182 -7.66 8.46 0.12
C LEU A 182 -8.02 9.57 -0.87
N GLU A 183 -7.46 10.76 -0.68
CA GLU A 183 -7.66 11.91 -1.58
C GLU A 183 -7.10 11.63 -2.98
N LEU A 184 -5.87 11.11 -3.07
CA LEU A 184 -5.20 10.84 -4.34
C LEU A 184 -5.94 9.80 -5.18
N ASN A 185 -6.59 8.83 -4.54
CA ASN A 185 -7.24 7.71 -5.20
C ASN A 185 -8.77 7.75 -5.13
N SER A 186 -9.37 8.86 -4.71
CA SER A 186 -10.82 8.96 -4.43
C SER A 186 -11.68 8.52 -5.62
N GLU A 187 -11.41 9.06 -6.81
CA GLU A 187 -12.15 8.72 -8.04
C GLU A 187 -12.10 7.22 -8.34
N LEU A 188 -10.93 6.58 -8.18
CA LEU A 188 -10.75 5.16 -8.45
C LEU A 188 -11.42 4.29 -7.37
N LEU A 189 -11.24 4.64 -6.10
CA LEU A 189 -11.84 3.91 -4.98
C LEU A 189 -13.36 3.94 -5.06
N GLU A 190 -13.95 5.11 -5.34
CA GLU A 190 -15.39 5.25 -5.56
C GLU A 190 -15.87 4.37 -6.71
N LYS A 191 -15.19 4.41 -7.87
CA LYS A 191 -15.52 3.54 -9.01
C LYS A 191 -15.44 2.06 -8.66
N TYR A 192 -14.38 1.63 -7.97
CA TYR A 192 -14.21 0.24 -7.59
C TYR A 192 -15.27 -0.25 -6.62
N THR A 193 -15.77 0.60 -5.73
CA THR A 193 -16.88 0.24 -4.81
C THR A 193 -18.20 -0.01 -5.52
N LEU A 194 -18.39 0.57 -6.72
CA LEU A 194 -19.59 0.40 -7.55
C LEU A 194 -19.51 -0.83 -8.46
N CYS A 195 -18.32 -1.41 -8.65
CA CYS A 195 -18.15 -2.63 -9.42
C CYS A 195 -18.71 -3.85 -8.68
N THR A 196 -18.94 -4.95 -9.39
CA THR A 196 -19.34 -6.21 -8.75
C THR A 196 -18.27 -7.28 -8.85
N SER A 197 -17.46 -7.27 -9.91
CA SER A 197 -16.58 -8.38 -10.29
C SER A 197 -15.15 -7.94 -10.54
N SER A 198 -14.21 -8.89 -10.55
CA SER A 198 -12.81 -8.62 -10.88
C SER A 198 -12.67 -8.05 -12.29
N GLU A 199 -13.51 -8.52 -13.22
CA GLU A 199 -13.51 -8.09 -14.62
C GLU A 199 -13.98 -6.64 -14.76
N GLU A 200 -15.01 -6.23 -14.01
CA GLU A 200 -15.46 -4.83 -13.96
C GLU A 200 -14.41 -3.91 -13.34
N ILE A 201 -13.72 -4.36 -12.29
CA ILE A 201 -12.60 -3.64 -11.68
C ILE A 201 -11.49 -3.39 -12.71
N ILE A 202 -11.11 -4.44 -13.46
CA ILE A 202 -10.11 -4.34 -14.54
C ILE A 202 -10.57 -3.35 -15.62
N THR A 203 -11.84 -3.43 -16.03
CA THR A 203 -12.41 -2.51 -17.01
C THR A 203 -12.36 -1.06 -16.52
N ALA A 204 -12.73 -0.82 -15.25
CA ALA A 204 -12.73 0.51 -14.66
C ALA A 204 -11.32 1.12 -14.59
N GLN A 205 -10.30 0.35 -14.19
CA GLN A 205 -8.92 0.83 -14.19
C GLN A 205 -8.40 1.12 -15.60
N GLU A 206 -8.73 0.29 -16.59
CA GLU A 206 -8.30 0.50 -17.97
C GLU A 206 -8.90 1.76 -18.57
N THR A 207 -10.20 2.00 -18.33
CA THR A 207 -10.86 3.25 -18.75
C THR A 207 -10.21 4.46 -18.10
N TYR A 208 -9.90 4.39 -16.81
CA TYR A 208 -9.21 5.48 -16.10
C TYR A 208 -7.83 5.75 -16.68
N LEU A 209 -7.03 4.69 -16.90
CA LEU A 209 -5.68 4.81 -17.46
C LEU A 209 -5.71 5.39 -18.88
N LYS A 210 -6.61 4.91 -19.75
CA LYS A 210 -6.77 5.45 -21.11
C LYS A 210 -7.10 6.94 -21.09
N LYS A 211 -8.02 7.37 -20.22
CA LYS A 211 -8.36 8.78 -20.04
C LYS A 211 -7.15 9.60 -19.57
N ALA A 212 -6.40 9.12 -18.58
CA ALA A 212 -5.22 9.81 -18.06
C ALA A 212 -4.11 9.94 -19.11
N TRP A 213 -3.92 8.92 -19.95
CA TRP A 213 -2.99 8.97 -21.09
C TRP A 213 -3.43 9.99 -22.13
N GLN A 214 -4.73 10.02 -22.48
CA GLN A 214 -5.26 11.01 -23.42
C GLN A 214 -5.08 12.43 -22.87
N GLU A 215 -5.41 12.68 -21.61
CA GLU A 215 -5.21 13.99 -20.99
C GLU A 215 -3.74 14.44 -21.00
N LYS A 216 -2.81 13.50 -20.79
CA LYS A 216 -1.37 13.78 -20.92
C LYS A 216 -0.99 14.18 -22.35
N LEU A 217 -1.51 13.48 -23.36
CA LEU A 217 -1.27 13.81 -24.77
C LEU A 217 -1.85 15.18 -25.11
N ASP A 218 -3.10 15.46 -24.70
CA ASP A 218 -3.76 16.74 -24.95
C ASP A 218 -2.96 17.90 -24.35
N ARG A 219 -2.44 17.74 -23.12
CA ARG A 219 -1.56 18.74 -22.47
C ARG A 219 -0.27 19.00 -23.25
N LEU A 220 0.30 17.98 -23.90
CA LEU A 220 1.50 18.14 -24.74
C LEU A 220 1.20 18.81 -26.09
N THR A 221 -0.06 18.78 -26.54
CA THR A 221 -0.48 19.45 -27.78
C THR A 221 -0.87 20.91 -27.60
N LEU A 222 -1.08 21.36 -26.36
CA LEU A 222 -1.38 22.77 -26.07
C LEU A 222 -0.09 23.60 -26.13
N PRO A 223 -0.08 24.76 -26.80
CA PRO A 223 1.04 25.68 -26.74
C PRO A 223 1.32 26.10 -25.29
N ASP A 224 2.59 26.06 -24.87
CA ASP A 224 3.03 26.47 -23.52
C ASP A 224 2.77 27.97 -23.24
N PHE A 225 2.58 28.76 -24.29
CA PHE A 225 2.30 30.19 -24.24
C PHE A 225 0.94 30.50 -24.89
N PRO A 226 0.14 31.43 -24.33
CA PRO A 226 -1.05 31.92 -25.02
C PRO A 226 -0.65 32.47 -26.39
N GLU A 227 -1.50 32.27 -27.41
CA GLU A 227 -1.30 32.86 -28.72
C GLU A 227 -1.09 34.36 -28.54
N ASN A 228 0.13 34.82 -28.82
CA ASN A 228 0.45 36.21 -28.81
C ASN A 228 -0.31 36.83 -29.99
N SER A 229 -1.43 37.51 -29.72
CA SER A 229 -2.17 38.28 -30.71
C SER A 229 -1.35 39.52 -31.08
N THR A 230 -0.28 39.30 -31.83
CA THR A 230 0.43 40.34 -32.57
C THR A 230 0.34 39.93 -34.04
N GLU A 231 -0.34 40.75 -34.83
CA GLU A 231 -0.45 40.56 -36.28
C GLU A 231 0.94 40.46 -36.93
N SER A 232 1.05 39.56 -37.92
CA SER A 232 2.10 39.43 -38.97
C SER A 232 3.51 38.99 -38.49
N GLU A 233 4.24 38.05 -39.13
CA GLU A 233 4.30 37.59 -40.53
C GLU A 233 4.51 36.05 -40.60
N GLU A 234 4.15 35.46 -41.74
CA GLU A 234 4.22 34.02 -42.05
C GLU A 234 5.68 33.51 -42.10
N GLU A 235 6.03 32.54 -41.27
CA GLU A 235 7.13 31.60 -41.56
C GLU A 235 6.62 30.17 -41.37
N GLU A 236 6.58 29.42 -42.47
CA GLU A 236 6.27 27.99 -42.47
C GLU A 236 7.43 27.21 -41.85
N GLU A 237 7.28 26.74 -40.60
CA GLU A 237 8.15 25.69 -40.05
C GLU A 237 7.49 24.32 -40.25
N GLU A 238 8.11 23.48 -41.08
CA GLU A 238 7.78 22.06 -41.25
C GLU A 238 7.83 21.34 -39.89
N LYS A 239 6.69 20.85 -39.43
CA LYS A 239 6.62 20.01 -38.22
C LYS A 239 7.27 18.66 -38.49
N ASP A 240 8.36 18.41 -37.78
CA ASP A 240 9.12 17.15 -37.80
C ASP A 240 8.25 15.99 -37.27
N THR A 241 7.73 15.18 -38.19
CA THR A 241 6.75 14.09 -37.95
C THR A 241 7.35 12.86 -37.26
N ASP A 242 8.64 12.88 -36.91
CA ASP A 242 9.39 11.72 -36.41
C ASP A 242 9.20 11.46 -34.90
N THR A 243 8.59 12.40 -34.15
CA THR A 243 8.42 12.26 -32.68
C THR A 243 7.17 11.45 -32.29
N VAL A 244 6.16 11.40 -33.17
CA VAL A 244 4.90 10.68 -32.89
C VAL A 244 5.05 9.16 -33.10
N LEU A 245 5.89 8.72 -34.03
CA LEU A 245 6.08 7.30 -34.36
C LEU A 245 6.91 6.53 -33.31
N LYS A 246 7.88 7.20 -32.66
CA LYS A 246 8.74 6.54 -31.64
C LYS A 246 8.01 6.24 -30.33
N VAL A 247 6.89 6.89 -30.06
CA VAL A 247 6.09 6.66 -28.84
C VAL A 247 5.16 5.45 -29.01
N THR A 248 4.76 5.12 -30.24
CA THR A 248 3.87 3.99 -30.53
C THR A 248 4.55 2.61 -30.52
N GLU A 249 5.88 2.55 -30.62
CA GLU A 249 6.64 1.29 -30.68
C GLU A 249 7.11 0.76 -29.31
N ALA A 250 6.87 1.49 -28.23
CA ALA A 250 7.23 1.09 -26.86
C ALA A 250 6.07 0.39 -26.10
N ILE A 251 5.14 -0.21 -26.85
CA ILE A 251 4.06 -1.09 -26.36
C ILE A 251 4.63 -2.47 -26.02
#